data_AF-A0A923N0K7-F1
#
_entry.id   AF-A0A923N0K7-F1
#
_cell.length_a   1.000
_cell.length_b   1.000
_cell.length_c   1.000
_cell.angle_alpha   90.00
_cell.angle_beta   90.00
_cell.angle_gamma   90.00
#
_symmetry.space_group_name_H-M   'P 1'
#
loop_
_entity.id
_entity.type
_entity.pdbx_description
1 polymer ?
#
loop_
_entity_poly.entity_id
_entity_poly.type
_entity_poly.pdbx_seq_one_letter_code
_entity_poly.pdbx_strand_id
1 'polypeptide(L)'
;MGITTAIAQTKKTYTQFEITVPLKGNPDRDQVNNYTHEKGSWFIPDGISAKLGYGLHYKKWIGLGVHSGLEWKWTDKLVIAPVYGNLRLSPKVGEETRITLQLGLGKAIALGRGNLMGTYKKVSLGLQTSDDLLIFVEISSFGLPINNQPETGSVSLGIALISF
;
A
#
# COMPACT_ATOMS: atom_id res chain seq x y z
N MET A 1 -15.46 34.24 38.51
CA MET A 1 -15.84 33.79 37.16
C MET A 1 -14.57 33.62 36.33
N GLY A 2 -14.05 32.41 36.22
CA GLY A 2 -12.91 32.09 35.36
C GLY A 2 -13.34 30.95 34.45
N ILE A 3 -13.53 31.24 33.16
CA ILE A 3 -13.97 30.25 32.18
C ILE A 3 -12.70 29.56 31.69
N THR A 4 -12.37 28.41 32.27
CA THR A 4 -11.30 27.56 31.76
C THR A 4 -11.80 26.87 30.50
N THR A 5 -11.53 27.45 29.34
CA THR A 5 -11.75 26.78 28.05
C THR A 5 -10.72 25.66 27.93
N ALA A 6 -11.13 24.42 28.21
CA ALA A 6 -10.35 23.24 27.85
C ALA A 6 -10.27 23.19 26.32
N ILE A 7 -9.12 23.59 25.76
CA ILE A 7 -8.82 23.36 24.35
C ILE A 7 -8.68 21.85 24.20
N ALA A 8 -9.69 21.20 23.60
CA ALA A 8 -9.61 19.81 23.19
C ALA A 8 -8.39 19.67 22.27
N GLN A 9 -7.33 19.05 22.77
CA GLN A 9 -6.08 18.86 22.05
C GLN A 9 -6.35 17.93 20.88
N THR A 10 -6.56 18.49 19.68
CA THR A 10 -6.76 17.69 18.47
C THR A 10 -5.51 16.84 18.26
N LYS A 11 -5.69 15.52 18.31
CA LYS A 11 -4.62 14.56 18.06
C LYS A 11 -4.04 14.84 16.67
N LYS A 12 -2.73 15.06 16.61
CA LYS A 12 -1.99 15.39 15.37
C LYS A 12 -1.31 14.17 14.76
N THR A 13 -1.60 12.98 15.27
CA THR A 13 -0.97 11.72 14.90
C THR A 13 -1.98 10.83 14.20
N TYR A 14 -1.56 10.04 13.22
CA TYR A 14 -2.41 9.03 12.63
C TYR A 14 -1.75 7.65 12.69
N THR A 15 -2.58 6.62 12.77
CA THR A 15 -2.19 5.22 12.55
C THR A 15 -2.92 4.72 11.33
N GLN A 16 -2.28 3.86 10.54
CA GLN A 16 -2.84 3.31 9.32
C GLN A 16 -2.52 1.82 9.24
N PHE A 17 -3.53 1.00 8.98
CA PHE A 17 -3.36 -0.42 8.68
C PHE A 17 -3.83 -0.66 7.26
N GLU A 18 -3.02 -1.36 6.46
CA GLU A 18 -3.31 -1.65 5.06
C GLU A 18 -3.22 -3.15 4.81
N ILE A 19 -4.13 -3.67 3.99
CA ILE A 19 -4.03 -4.99 3.38
C ILE A 19 -4.09 -4.81 1.87
N THR A 20 -3.19 -5.45 1.14
CA THR A 20 -3.21 -5.43 -0.32
C THR A 20 -3.07 -6.82 -0.93
N VAL A 21 -3.63 -6.98 -2.13
CA VAL A 21 -3.46 -8.16 -2.96
C VAL A 21 -2.72 -7.73 -4.23
N PRO A 22 -1.44 -8.09 -4.37
CA PRO A 22 -0.69 -7.90 -5.61
C PRO A 22 -1.27 -8.75 -6.74
N LEU A 23 -1.33 -8.15 -7.92
CA LEU A 23 -1.79 -8.73 -9.16
C LEU A 23 -0.61 -8.82 -10.13
N LYS A 24 -0.53 -9.94 -10.84
CA LYS A 24 0.44 -10.19 -11.90
C LYS A 24 -0.30 -10.49 -13.20
N GLY A 25 0.30 -10.12 -14.34
CA GLY A 25 -0.23 -10.47 -15.66
C GLY A 25 -0.28 -11.99 -15.82
N ASN A 26 -1.42 -12.51 -16.27
CA ASN A 26 -1.61 -13.94 -16.48
C ASN A 26 -0.84 -14.40 -17.74
N PRO A 27 0.14 -15.32 -17.62
CA PRO A 27 0.87 -15.84 -18.78
C PRO A 27 -0.04 -16.67 -19.71
N ASP A 28 -1.15 -17.20 -19.20
CA ASP A 28 -2.09 -18.04 -19.95
C ASP A 28 -3.28 -17.23 -20.51
N ARG A 29 -3.20 -15.90 -20.53
CA ARG A 29 -4.29 -15.01 -21.02
C ARG A 29 -4.76 -15.34 -22.45
N ASP A 30 -3.82 -15.80 -23.27
CA ASP A 30 -4.04 -16.10 -24.69
C ASP A 30 -4.34 -17.59 -24.92
N GLN A 31 -4.29 -18.41 -23.86
CA GLN A 31 -4.66 -19.81 -23.92
C GLN A 31 -6.16 -19.95 -23.69
N VAL A 32 -6.83 -20.61 -24.65
CA VAL A 32 -8.24 -20.97 -24.52
C VAL A 32 -8.31 -22.25 -23.70
N ASN A 33 -9.02 -22.22 -22.58
CA ASN A 33 -9.19 -23.39 -21.74
C ASN A 33 -10.05 -24.43 -22.47
N ASN A 34 -9.51 -25.62 -22.70
CA ASN A 34 -10.18 -26.71 -23.43
C ASN A 34 -11.46 -27.24 -22.76
N TYR A 35 -11.69 -26.92 -21.49
CA TYR A 35 -12.89 -27.34 -20.75
C TYR A 35 -13.95 -26.25 -20.65
N THR A 36 -13.55 -24.98 -20.54
CA THR A 36 -14.50 -23.85 -20.39
C THR A 36 -14.68 -23.04 -21.69
N HIS A 37 -13.84 -23.23 -22.70
CA HIS A 37 -13.78 -22.44 -23.94
C HIS A 37 -13.59 -20.94 -23.72
N GLU A 38 -13.16 -20.54 -22.53
CA GLU A 38 -12.92 -19.15 -22.15
C GLU A 38 -11.42 -18.84 -22.18
N LYS A 39 -11.10 -17.57 -22.48
CA LYS A 39 -9.75 -17.04 -22.37
C LYS A 39 -9.40 -16.82 -20.89
N GLY A 40 -8.14 -17.04 -20.53
CA GLY A 40 -7.65 -16.72 -19.19
C GLY A 40 -7.84 -15.24 -18.82
N SER A 41 -8.07 -14.96 -17.53
CA SER A 41 -8.12 -13.58 -17.00
C SER A 41 -6.85 -12.81 -17.36
N TRP A 42 -6.91 -11.48 -17.47
CA TRP A 42 -5.74 -10.64 -17.73
C TRP A 42 -4.78 -10.59 -16.54
N PHE A 43 -5.31 -10.73 -15.32
CA PHE A 43 -4.56 -10.62 -14.07
C PHE A 43 -4.92 -11.76 -13.11
N ILE A 44 -3.92 -12.23 -12.36
CA ILE A 44 -4.07 -13.21 -11.29
C ILE A 44 -3.43 -12.68 -10.00
N PRO A 45 -3.97 -13.04 -8.82
CA PRO A 45 -3.35 -12.69 -7.56
C PRO A 45 -1.98 -13.37 -7.43
N ASP A 46 -0.98 -12.61 -7.00
CA ASP A 46 0.42 -13.06 -6.87
C ASP A 46 0.93 -12.93 -5.43
N GLY A 47 0.02 -12.83 -4.46
CA GLY A 47 0.40 -12.68 -3.07
C GLY A 47 -0.60 -11.96 -2.19
N ILE A 48 -0.13 -11.60 -1.01
CA ILE A 48 -0.83 -10.76 -0.04
C ILE A 48 0.18 -9.91 0.72
N SER A 49 -0.22 -8.69 1.06
CA SER A 49 0.58 -7.82 1.92
C SER A 49 -0.24 -7.26 3.07
N ALA A 50 0.44 -7.03 4.18
CA ALA A 50 -0.08 -6.33 5.34
C ALA A 50 0.93 -5.26 5.77
N LYS A 51 0.48 -4.02 5.94
CA LYS A 51 1.34 -2.88 6.30
C LYS A 51 0.72 -2.09 7.45
N LEU A 52 1.58 -1.58 8.33
CA LEU A 52 1.25 -0.72 9.44
C LEU A 52 2.03 0.58 9.31
N GLY A 53 1.37 1.69 9.60
CA GLY A 53 1.93 3.02 9.50
C GLY A 53 1.57 3.88 10.69
N TYR A 54 2.50 4.74 11.09
CA TYR A 54 2.30 5.74 12.11
C TYR A 54 2.93 7.06 11.66
N GLY A 55 2.25 8.18 11.91
CA GLY A 55 2.76 9.46 11.48
C GLY A 55 2.01 10.65 12.04
N LEU A 56 2.32 11.82 11.51
CA LEU A 56 1.66 13.08 11.80
C LEU A 56 0.74 13.47 10.66
N HIS A 57 -0.34 14.18 10.97
CA HIS A 57 -1.23 14.74 9.96
C HIS A 57 -1.62 16.18 10.28
N TYR A 58 -1.98 16.90 9.23
CA TYR A 58 -2.55 18.23 9.29
C TYR A 58 -3.93 18.22 8.61
N LYS A 59 -4.97 18.53 9.41
CA LYS A 59 -6.39 18.60 8.96
C LYS A 59 -6.89 17.37 8.19
N LYS A 60 -6.32 16.19 8.51
CA LYS A 60 -6.48 14.92 7.77
C LYS A 60 -6.12 15.00 6.26
N TRP A 61 -5.67 16.15 5.77
CA TRP A 61 -5.37 16.40 4.36
C TRP A 61 -3.93 16.00 4.04
N ILE A 62 -2.96 16.50 4.80
CA ILE A 62 -1.56 16.19 4.59
C ILE A 62 -1.12 15.25 5.71
N GLY A 63 -0.41 14.18 5.38
CA GLY A 63 0.14 13.23 6.33
C GLY A 63 1.59 12.92 6.01
N LEU A 64 2.41 12.76 7.04
CA LEU A 64 3.78 12.26 6.91
C LEU A 64 4.00 11.21 7.98
N GLY A 65 4.48 10.04 7.61
CA GLY A 65 4.67 8.94 8.56
C GLY A 65 5.70 7.93 8.11
N VAL A 66 5.95 6.97 8.98
CA VAL A 66 6.77 5.79 8.70
C VAL A 66 5.87 4.58 8.65
N HIS A 67 6.11 3.73 7.67
CA HIS A 67 5.32 2.54 7.38
C HIS A 67 6.25 1.34 7.30
N SER A 68 5.77 0.20 7.77
CA SER A 68 6.46 -1.07 7.68
C SER A 68 5.44 -2.19 7.47
N GLY A 69 5.85 -3.30 6.87
CA GLY A 69 4.94 -4.42 6.67
C GLY A 69 5.60 -5.69 6.26
N LEU A 70 4.77 -6.62 5.79
CA LEU A 70 5.18 -7.87 5.18
C LEU A 70 4.39 -8.06 3.89
N GLU A 71 5.08 -8.44 2.83
CA GLU A 71 4.51 -8.80 1.55
C GLU A 71 4.98 -10.20 1.18
N TRP A 72 4.03 -11.12 1.01
CA TRP A 72 4.31 -12.47 0.56
C TRP A 72 3.97 -12.59 -0.92
N LYS A 73 4.99 -12.80 -1.76
CA LYS A 73 4.85 -13.09 -3.18
C LYS A 73 4.84 -14.60 -3.41
N TRP A 74 3.79 -15.09 -4.06
CA TRP A 74 3.60 -16.52 -4.27
C TRP A 74 4.48 -17.06 -5.39
N THR A 75 4.57 -16.36 -6.53
CA THR A 75 5.38 -16.84 -7.66
C THR A 75 6.84 -17.02 -7.28
N ASP A 76 7.43 -16.00 -6.63
CA ASP A 76 8.85 -16.01 -6.26
C ASP A 76 9.12 -16.74 -4.93
N LYS A 77 8.06 -17.21 -4.26
CA LYS A 77 8.08 -17.80 -2.91
C LYS A 77 8.92 -16.94 -1.97
N LEU A 78 8.60 -15.64 -1.92
CA LEU A 78 9.41 -14.63 -1.26
C LEU A 78 8.58 -13.81 -0.29
N VAL A 79 9.13 -13.60 0.91
CA VAL A 79 8.57 -12.64 1.88
C VAL A 79 9.46 -11.41 1.91
N ILE A 80 8.86 -10.24 1.75
CA ILE A 80 9.54 -8.95 1.72
C ILE A 80 9.02 -8.10 2.88
N ALA A 81 9.94 -7.53 3.66
CA ALA A 81 9.64 -6.56 4.70
C ALA A 81 10.04 -5.15 4.22
N PRO A 82 9.10 -4.34 3.71
CA PRO A 82 9.38 -2.94 3.40
C PRO A 82 9.38 -2.08 4.68
N VAL A 83 10.26 -1.09 4.73
CA VAL A 83 10.29 0.00 5.73
C VAL A 83 10.49 1.30 4.96
N TYR A 84 9.54 2.23 5.07
CA TYR A 84 9.52 3.43 4.23
C TYR A 84 8.88 4.64 4.89
N GLY A 85 9.32 5.83 4.45
CA GLY A 85 8.62 7.08 4.73
C GLY A 85 7.43 7.24 3.76
N ASN A 86 6.29 7.70 4.26
CA ASN A 86 5.05 7.84 3.53
C ASN A 86 4.53 9.27 3.59
N LEU A 87 4.40 9.92 2.44
CA LEU A 87 3.70 11.19 2.27
C LEU A 87 2.28 10.92 1.78
N ARG A 88 1.28 11.43 2.49
CA ARG A 88 -0.15 11.31 2.16
C ARG A 88 -0.73 12.68 1.82
N LEU A 89 -1.47 12.74 0.71
CA LEU A 89 -2.27 13.90 0.29
C LEU A 89 -3.70 13.44 0.04
N SER A 90 -4.63 13.91 0.88
CA SER A 90 -6.04 13.50 0.89
C SER A 90 -6.99 14.70 0.78
N PRO A 91 -6.99 15.44 -0.35
CA PRO A 91 -7.94 16.54 -0.57
C PRO A 91 -9.39 16.05 -0.49
N LYS A 92 -10.26 16.91 0.06
CA LYS A 92 -11.70 16.68 0.10
C LYS A 92 -12.30 17.01 -1.26
N VAL A 93 -13.12 16.09 -1.80
CA VAL A 93 -13.69 16.21 -3.16
C VAL A 93 -15.22 16.15 -3.14
N GLY A 94 -15.82 15.56 -2.09
CA GLY A 94 -17.25 15.66 -1.79
C GLY A 94 -17.49 16.00 -0.33
N GLU A 95 -18.74 15.94 0.14
CA GLU A 95 -19.07 16.20 1.55
C GLU A 95 -18.39 15.21 2.50
N GLU A 96 -18.21 13.98 2.04
CA GLU A 96 -17.79 12.83 2.83
C GLU A 96 -16.63 12.02 2.20
N THR A 97 -16.24 12.38 0.97
CA THR A 97 -15.23 11.64 0.20
C THR A 97 -13.95 12.45 0.01
N ARG A 98 -12.81 11.79 0.20
CA ARG A 98 -11.47 12.32 -0.10
C ARG A 98 -10.79 11.45 -1.14
N ILE A 99 -10.19 12.08 -2.15
CA ILE A 99 -9.23 11.38 -3.02
C ILE A 99 -7.90 11.37 -2.28
N THR A 100 -7.26 10.22 -2.14
CA THR A 100 -6.02 10.05 -1.41
C THR A 100 -4.91 9.55 -2.33
N LEU A 101 -3.84 10.35 -2.43
CA LEU A 101 -2.57 9.97 -3.01
C LEU A 101 -1.57 9.67 -1.89
N GLN A 102 -0.83 8.57 -2.00
CA GLN A 102 0.30 8.27 -1.10
C GLN A 102 1.56 7.97 -1.90
N LEU A 103 2.67 8.51 -1.43
CA LEU A 103 4.00 8.32 -2.00
C LEU A 103 4.90 7.74 -0.92
N GLY A 104 5.46 6.56 -1.17
CA GLY A 104 6.33 5.84 -0.26
C GLY A 104 7.74 5.66 -0.82
N LEU A 105 8.76 5.91 -0.01
CA LEU A 105 10.16 5.69 -0.37
C LEU A 105 10.94 5.12 0.83
N GLY A 106 11.71 4.06 0.60
CA GLY A 106 12.48 3.43 1.67
C GLY A 106 13.28 2.22 1.22
N LYS A 107 13.32 1.20 2.08
CA LYS A 107 14.05 -0.05 1.88
C LYS A 107 13.11 -1.24 1.88
N ALA A 108 13.44 -2.23 1.07
CA ALA A 108 12.81 -3.54 1.05
C ALA A 108 13.84 -4.59 1.47
N ILE A 109 13.45 -5.48 2.37
CA ILE A 109 14.32 -6.54 2.90
C ILE A 109 13.68 -7.88 2.56
N ALA A 110 14.35 -8.71 1.78
CA ALA A 110 13.88 -10.05 1.49
C ALA A 110 14.20 -11.00 2.66
N LEU A 111 13.17 -11.46 3.36
CA LEU A 111 13.31 -12.37 4.48
C LEU A 111 13.61 -13.80 3.99
N GLY A 112 14.53 -14.48 4.66
CA GLY A 112 14.90 -15.87 4.34
C GLY A 112 15.79 -16.04 3.10
N ARG A 113 16.26 -14.95 2.48
CA ARG A 113 17.15 -14.96 1.30
C ARG A 113 18.54 -14.33 1.57
N GLY A 114 19.00 -14.33 2.82
CA GLY A 114 20.28 -13.73 3.21
C GLY A 114 20.24 -12.19 3.23
N ASN A 115 21.34 -11.52 2.90
CA ASN A 115 21.46 -10.06 2.89
C ASN A 115 20.90 -9.42 1.60
N LEU A 116 19.70 -9.82 1.18
CA LEU A 116 19.07 -9.29 -0.02
C LEU A 116 18.19 -8.08 0.35
N MET A 117 18.74 -6.88 0.12
CA MET A 117 18.07 -5.61 0.39
C MET A 117 18.00 -4.77 -0.89
N GLY A 118 16.93 -3.98 -1.01
CA GLY A 118 16.66 -3.16 -2.18
C GLY A 118 16.00 -1.84 -1.84
N THR A 119 15.89 -0.96 -2.82
CA THR A 119 15.10 0.27 -2.70
C THR A 119 13.62 -0.06 -2.83
N TYR A 120 12.81 0.45 -1.90
CA TYR A 120 11.35 0.35 -1.98
C TYR A 120 10.76 1.67 -2.45
N LYS A 121 9.90 1.61 -3.47
CA LYS A 121 9.11 2.76 -3.96
C LYS A 121 7.65 2.34 -4.01
N LYS A 122 6.75 3.24 -3.63
CA LYS A 122 5.30 3.02 -3.61
C LYS A 122 4.58 4.27 -4.10
N VAL A 123 3.59 4.10 -4.95
CA VAL A 123 2.60 5.12 -5.30
C VAL A 123 1.22 4.49 -5.15
N SER A 124 0.31 5.09 -4.39
CA SER A 124 -1.06 4.62 -4.28
C SER A 124 -2.06 5.73 -4.49
N LEU A 125 -3.14 5.44 -5.21
CA LEU A 125 -4.27 6.34 -5.43
C LEU A 125 -5.56 5.65 -5.01
N GLY A 126 -6.40 6.34 -4.24
CA GLY A 126 -7.63 5.75 -3.74
C GLY A 126 -8.67 6.75 -3.26
N LEU A 127 -9.80 6.21 -2.81
CA LEU A 127 -10.92 6.94 -2.26
C LEU A 127 -11.06 6.61 -0.77
N GLN A 128 -11.03 7.66 0.05
CA GLN A 128 -11.27 7.58 1.49
C GLN A 128 -12.70 8.05 1.79
N THR A 129 -13.44 7.24 2.55
CA THR A 129 -14.80 7.51 3.01
C THR A 129 -14.81 8.18 4.39
N SER A 130 -16.00 8.58 4.86
CA SER A 130 -16.22 9.18 6.18
C SER A 130 -15.77 8.32 7.35
N ASP A 131 -15.83 6.99 7.20
CA ASP A 131 -15.44 6.02 8.23
C ASP A 131 -13.91 5.82 8.31
N ASP A 132 -13.15 6.73 7.68
CA ASP A 132 -11.70 6.67 7.55
C ASP A 132 -11.19 5.34 6.90
N LEU A 133 -12.06 4.68 6.13
CA LEU A 133 -11.73 3.55 5.25
C LEU A 133 -11.24 4.08 3.89
N LEU A 134 -10.12 3.56 3.41
CA LEU A 134 -9.50 3.89 2.12
C LEU A 134 -9.47 2.65 1.23
N ILE A 135 -10.06 2.74 0.03
CA ILE A 135 -9.94 1.74 -1.03
C ILE A 135 -9.00 2.30 -2.09
N PHE A 136 -7.97 1.55 -2.49
CA PHE A 136 -6.92 2.09 -3.34
C PHE A 136 -6.31 1.07 -4.31
N VAL A 137 -5.70 1.61 -5.35
CA VAL A 137 -4.76 0.90 -6.23
C VAL A 137 -3.36 1.37 -5.86
N GLU A 138 -2.41 0.44 -5.81
CA GLU A 138 -1.00 0.70 -5.50
C GLU A 138 -0.11 0.15 -6.60
N ILE A 139 0.92 0.90 -6.95
CA ILE A 139 2.07 0.44 -7.71
C ILE A 139 3.28 0.47 -6.78
N SER A 140 3.96 -0.66 -6.64
CA SER A 140 5.18 -0.78 -5.84
C SER A 140 6.33 -1.33 -6.66
N SER A 141 7.55 -0.90 -6.34
CA SER A 141 8.77 -1.42 -6.93
C SER A 141 9.76 -1.78 -5.82
N PHE A 142 10.34 -2.97 -5.97
CA PHE A 142 11.37 -3.52 -5.12
C PHE A 142 12.62 -3.62 -5.99
N GLY A 143 13.61 -2.75 -5.73
CA GLY A 143 14.94 -2.83 -6.34
C GLY A 143 15.75 -3.99 -5.77
N LEU A 144 15.13 -5.18 -5.69
CA LEU A 144 15.75 -6.43 -5.29
C LEU A 144 16.17 -7.16 -6.57
N PRO A 145 17.47 -7.48 -6.75
CA PRO A 145 17.91 -8.27 -7.88
C PRO A 145 17.48 -9.73 -7.68
N ILE A 146 16.31 -10.08 -8.23
CA ILE A 146 15.77 -11.45 -8.20
C ILE A 146 15.91 -12.02 -9.62
N ASN A 147 16.57 -13.17 -9.77
CA ASN A 147 16.75 -13.87 -11.06
C ASN A 147 17.32 -12.98 -12.19
N ASN A 148 18.37 -12.19 -11.92
CA ASN A 148 18.97 -11.25 -12.87
C ASN A 148 18.05 -10.11 -13.38
N GLN A 149 16.84 -9.95 -12.83
CA GLN A 149 16.02 -8.79 -13.12
C GLN A 149 16.33 -7.65 -12.14
N PRO A 150 16.66 -6.45 -12.65
CA PRO A 150 17.12 -5.35 -11.82
C PRO A 150 16.03 -4.74 -10.93
N GLU A 151 14.75 -4.87 -11.32
CA GLU A 151 13.61 -4.35 -10.56
C GLU A 151 12.42 -5.31 -10.65
N THR A 152 11.80 -5.62 -9.51
CA THR A 152 10.53 -6.35 -9.48
C THR A 152 9.42 -5.38 -9.06
N GLY A 153 8.48 -5.11 -9.97
CA GLY A 153 7.30 -4.28 -9.71
C GLY A 153 6.08 -5.11 -9.28
N SER A 154 5.08 -4.45 -8.70
CA SER A 154 3.75 -5.03 -8.47
C SER A 154 2.66 -3.96 -8.60
N VAL A 155 1.50 -4.36 -9.11
CA VAL A 155 0.27 -3.58 -9.05
C VAL A 155 -0.65 -4.28 -8.07
N SER A 156 -1.18 -3.58 -7.08
CA SER A 156 -2.01 -4.17 -6.02
C SER A 156 -3.34 -3.45 -5.86
N LEU A 157 -4.35 -4.19 -5.46
CA LEU A 157 -5.60 -3.63 -4.93
C LEU A 157 -5.56 -3.69 -3.40
N GLY A 158 -6.00 -2.64 -2.74
CA GLY A 158 -5.84 -2.50 -1.29
C GLY A 158 -7.00 -1.84 -0.58
N ILE A 159 -7.11 -2.18 0.70
CA ILE A 159 -7.97 -1.52 1.67
C ILE A 159 -7.12 -1.05 2.85
N ALA A 160 -7.44 0.11 3.40
CA ALA A 160 -6.76 0.63 4.58
C ALA A 160 -7.74 1.27 5.56
N LEU A 161 -7.46 1.10 6.85
CA LEU A 161 -8.15 1.77 7.94
C LEU A 161 -7.22 2.81 8.53
N ILE A 162 -7.70 4.06 8.63
CA ILE A 162 -6.91 5.18 9.15
C ILE A 162 -7.55 5.67 10.45
N SER A 163 -6.76 5.82 11.50
CA SER A 163 -7.20 6.36 12.78
C SER A 163 -6.45 7.66 13.06
N PHE A 164 -7.17 8.72 13.40
CA PHE A 164 -6.65 10.06 13.68
C PHE A 164 -6.68 10.41 15.16
#